data_AF-A0A957KJW0-F1
#
_entry.id   AF-A0A957KJW0-F1
#
_cell.length_a   1.000
_cell.length_b   1.000
_cell.length_c   1.000
_cell.angle_alpha   90.00
_cell.angle_beta   90.00
_cell.angle_gamma   90.00
#
_symmetry.space_group_name_H-M   'P 1'
#
loop_
_entity.id
_entity.type
_entity.pdbx_description
1 polymer ?
#
loop_
_entity_poly.entity_id
_entity_poly.type
_entity_poly.pdbx_seq_one_letter_code
_entity_poly.pdbx_strand_id
1 'polypeptide(L)' 'AFVDIGVKQDGLLHRSQIPRYADPTVGDVLSVEILSVDSERGRISLGWVGDR' A
#
# COMPACT_ATOMS: atom_id res chain seq x y z
N ALA A 1 2.85 -6.23 0.76
CA ALA A 1 3.97 -5.37 1.18
C ALA A 1 3.47 -4.41 2.24
N PHE A 2 4.36 -3.96 3.13
CA PHE A 2 4.08 -2.86 4.07
C PHE A 2 4.73 -1.60 3.51
N VAL A 3 3.97 -0.50 3.51
CA VAL A 3 4.39 0.77 2.93
C VAL A 3 4.20 1.85 3.98
N ASP A 4 5.28 2.56 4.30
CA ASP A 4 5.20 3.76 5.13
C ASP A 4 4.60 4.90 4.29
N ILE A 5 3.54 5.51 4.81
CA ILE A 5 2.82 6.62 4.18
C ILE A 5 2.94 7.91 5.01
N GLY A 6 3.87 7.97 5.97
CA GLY A 6 4.11 9.13 6.82
C GLY A 6 3.11 9.29 7.97
N VAL A 7 2.43 8.21 8.36
CA VAL A 7 1.53 8.18 9.53
C VAL A 7 2.05 7.17 10.56
N LYS A 8 1.47 7.15 11.75
CA LYS A 8 1.92 6.24 12.84
C LYS A 8 1.80 4.75 12.52
N GLN A 9 1.09 4.40 11.45
CA GLN A 9 0.79 3.01 11.12
C GLN A 9 0.96 2.75 9.64
N ASP A 10 1.73 1.71 9.33
CA ASP A 10 2.02 1.33 7.96
C ASP A 10 0.77 0.89 7.21
N GLY A 11 0.72 1.23 5.93
CA GLY A 11 -0.30 0.73 5.02
C GLY A 11 0.05 -0.65 4.50
N LEU A 12 -0.96 -1.50 4.36
CA LEU A 12 -0.83 -2.83 3.76
C LEU A 12 -1.21 -2.76 2.29
N LEU A 13 -0.22 -2.97 1.41
CA LEU A 13 -0.43 -3.17 -0.01
C LEU A 13 -0.55 -4.68 -0.28
N HIS A 14 -1.76 -5.13 -0.62
CA HIS A 14 -1.99 -6.55 -0.90
C HIS A 14 -1.29 -6.97 -2.20
N ARG A 15 -0.73 -8.18 -2.27
CA ARG A 15 0.01 -8.66 -3.46
C ARG A 15 -0.80 -8.62 -4.77
N SER A 16 -2.12 -8.74 -4.67
CA SER A 16 -3.01 -8.70 -5.84
C SER A 16 -3.16 -7.31 -6.43
N GLN A 17 -2.81 -6.28 -5.66
CA GLN A 17 -2.83 -4.88 -6.08
C GLN A 17 -1.46 -4.48 -6.65
N ILE A 18 -0.43 -5.33 -6.54
CA ILE A 18 0.88 -5.05 -7.12
C ILE A 18 0.86 -5.55 -8.57
N PRO A 19 1.18 -4.70 -9.56
CA PRO A 19 1.25 -5.13 -10.95
C PRO A 19 2.24 -6.28 -11.10
N ARG A 20 1.91 -7.30 -11.91
CA ARG A 20 2.75 -8.50 -12.07
C ARG A 20 4.15 -8.22 -12.61
N TYR A 21 4.34 -7.08 -13.27
CA TYR A 21 5.61 -6.62 -13.81
C TYR A 21 6.43 -5.78 -12.83
N ALA A 22 5.84 -5.39 -11.69
CA ALA A 22 6.50 -4.60 -10.67
C ALA A 22 7.01 -5.53 -9.55
N ASP A 23 8.27 -5.37 -9.17
CA ASP A 23 8.89 -6.06 -8.04
C ASP A 23 9.42 -5.03 -7.04
N PRO A 24 8.55 -4.46 -6.19
CA PRO A 24 8.93 -3.40 -5.26
C PRO A 24 9.86 -3.94 -4.16
N THR A 25 10.97 -3.25 -3.97
CA THR A 25 11.98 -3.53 -2.95
C THR A 25 11.91 -2.55 -1.78
N VAL A 26 12.55 -2.90 -0.67
CA VAL A 26 12.59 -2.03 0.52
C VAL A 26 13.36 -0.76 0.19
N GLY A 27 12.71 0.39 0.37
CA GLY A 27 13.27 1.71 0.05
C GLY A 27 12.72 2.33 -1.25
N ASP A 28 11.98 1.56 -2.04
CA ASP A 28 11.33 2.09 -3.23
C ASP A 28 10.20 3.06 -2.87
N VAL A 29 10.17 4.19 -3.56
CA VAL A 29 9.10 5.18 -3.44
C VAL A 29 8.05 4.88 -4.50
N LEU A 30 6.84 4.54 -4.04
CA LEU A 30 5.74 4.06 -4.89
C LEU A 30 4.54 4.99 -4.78
N SER A 31 3.80 5.13 -5.88
CA SER A 31 2.50 5.80 -5.86
C SER A 31 1.41 4.80 -5.50
N VAL A 32 0.76 5.03 -4.35
CA VAL A 32 -0.31 4.19 -3.83
C VAL A 32 -1.57 5.02 -3.58
N GLU A 33 -2.72 4.37 -3.62
CA GLU A 33 -4.00 4.95 -3.23
C GLU A 33 -4.57 4.24 -1.99
N ILE A 34 -5.36 4.97 -1.22
CA ILE A 34 -6.03 4.42 -0.02
C ILE A 34 -7.33 3.76 -0.47
N LEU A 35 -7.44 2.44 -0.25
CA LEU A 35 -8.65 1.67 -0.55
C LEU A 35 -9.62 1.65 0.63
N SER A 36 -9.10 1.50 1.85
CA SER A 36 -9.90 1.51 3.06
C SER A 36 -9.06 1.89 4.29
N VAL A 37 -9.73 2.50 5.27
CA VAL A 37 -9.13 2.85 6.57
C VAL A 37 -10.00 2.24 7.67
N ASP A 38 -9.38 1.45 8.52
CA ASP A 38 -9.97 0.82 9.70
C ASP A 38 -9.24 1.38 10.93
N SER A 39 -9.74 2.49 11.45
CA SER A 39 -9.13 3.21 12.57
C SER A 39 -9.25 2.45 13.90
N GLU A 40 -10.28 1.61 14.06
CA GLU A 40 -10.47 0.81 15.27
C GLU A 40 -9.38 -0.25 15.41
N ARG A 41 -8.96 -0.84 14.28
CA ARG A 41 -7.91 -1.86 14.26
C ARG A 41 -6.56 -1.32 13.78
N GLY A 42 -6.49 -0.02 13.50
CA GLY A 42 -5.29 0.68 13.02
C GLY A 42 -4.87 0.32 11.59
N ARG A 43 -5.70 -0.32 10.77
CA ARG A 43 -5.24 -0.81 9.46
C ARG A 43 -5.60 0.13 8.33
N ILE A 44 -4.66 0.28 7.40
CA ILE A 44 -4.86 1.04 6.17
C ILE A 44 -4.59 0.09 5.01
N SER A 45 -5.60 -0.12 4.16
CA SER A 45 -5.45 -0.93 2.95
C SER A 45 -5.05 -0.02 1.80
N LEU A 46 -3.96 -0.37 1.13
CA LEU A 46 -3.42 0.37 -0.01
C LEU A 46 -3.62 -0.40 -1.32
N GLY A 47 -3.78 0.35 -2.40
CA GLY A 47 -3.82 -0.12 -3.78
C GLY A 47 -2.73 0.56 -4.61
N TRP A 48 -2.36 -0.04 -5.74
CA TRP A 48 -1.39 0.56 -6.66
C TRP A 48 -2.09 1.54 -7.60
N VAL A 49 -1.51 2.73 -7.78
CA VAL A 49 -2.08 3.73 -8.68
C VAL A 49 -1.99 3.25 -10.13
N GLY A 50 -3.14 3.12 -10.80
CA GLY A 50 -3.23 2.72 -12.21
C GLY A 50 -3.63 1.27 -12.46
N ASP A 51 -3.98 0.49 -11.43
CA ASP A 51 -4.56 -0.86 -11.57
C ASP A 51 -6.08 -0.82 -11.85
N ARG A 52 -6.56 0.21 -12.56
CA ARG A 52 -7.95 0.38 -13.01
C ARG A 52 -8.06 0.34 -14.53
#